data_AF-A0A223HRG7-F1
#
_entry.id   AF-A0A223HRG7-F1
#
_cell.length_a   1.000
_cell.length_b   1.000
_cell.length_c   1.000
_cell.angle_alpha   90.00
_cell.angle_beta   90.00
_cell.angle_gamma   90.00
#
_symmetry.space_group_name_H-M   'P 1'
#
loop_
_entity.id
_entity.type
_entity.pdbx_description
1 polymer ?
#
loop_
_entity_poly.entity_id
_entity_poly.type
_entity_poly.pdbx_seq_one_letter_code
_entity_poly.pdbx_strand_id
1 'polypeptide(L)'
;MKKVLFMLLVMFALSACQSKDSYVKEFSDFVDKVEMEAADYTDKDWKKADLKFSDLSTNLYAKFEEELNADEKAEIIKLQATYAGLKMKAGVKDAAKKVDKFLDGLKEGTK
;
A
#
# COMPACT_ATOMS: atom_id res chain seq x y z
N MET A 1 4.70 -14.07 22.61
CA MET A 1 5.67 -13.03 22.18
C MET A 1 6.92 -13.61 21.48
N LYS A 2 7.49 -14.72 21.95
CA LYS A 2 8.67 -15.36 21.32
C LYS A 2 8.45 -15.83 19.87
N LYS A 3 7.24 -16.28 19.52
CA LYS A 3 6.92 -16.74 18.15
C LYS A 3 6.83 -15.62 17.11
N VAL A 4 6.38 -14.42 17.50
CA VAL A 4 6.32 -13.26 16.61
C VAL A 4 7.73 -12.73 16.30
N LEU A 5 8.61 -12.73 17.31
CA LEU A 5 10.01 -12.36 17.15
C LEU A 5 10.78 -13.36 16.26
N PHE A 6 10.47 -14.66 16.38
CA PHE A 6 11.06 -15.70 15.53
C PHE A 6 10.54 -15.64 14.09
N MET A 7 9.26 -15.29 13.88
CA MET A 7 8.69 -15.08 12.54
C MET A 7 9.28 -13.85 11.83
N LEU A 8 9.51 -12.76 12.58
CA LEU A 8 10.23 -11.56 12.10
C LEU A 8 11.68 -11.86 11.73
N LEU A 9 12.36 -12.71 12.50
CA LEU A 9 13.75 -13.11 12.25
C LEU A 9 13.90 -13.97 10.99
N VAL A 10 12.94 -14.86 10.71
CA VAL A 10 12.94 -15.72 9.51
C VAL A 10 12.60 -14.89 8.25
N MET A 11 11.76 -13.86 8.34
CA MET A 11 11.52 -12.94 7.22
C MET A 11 12.76 -12.08 6.88
N PHE A 12 13.60 -11.75 7.86
CA PHE A 12 14.83 -10.97 7.65
C PHE A 12 15.97 -11.77 7.03
N ALA A 13 15.95 -13.11 7.13
CA ALA A 13 16.99 -13.98 6.57
C ALA A 13 16.82 -14.27 5.06
N LEU A 14 15.60 -14.14 4.51
CA LEU A 14 15.32 -14.35 3.09
C LEU A 14 15.69 -13.15 2.20
N SER A 15 15.99 -11.99 2.80
CA SER A 15 16.40 -10.77 2.11
C SER A 15 17.79 -10.87 1.45
N ALA A 16 18.58 -11.90 1.79
CA ALA A 16 19.94 -12.08 1.27
C ALA A 16 20.01 -12.54 -0.19
N CYS A 17 18.87 -12.94 -0.80
CA CYS A 17 18.77 -13.21 -2.23
C CYS A 17 17.39 -12.80 -2.76
N GLN A 18 17.06 -11.51 -2.68
CA GLN A 18 15.88 -10.97 -3.35
C GLN A 18 16.13 -11.01 -4.87
N SER A 19 15.28 -11.72 -5.60
CA SER A 19 15.31 -11.80 -7.07
C SER A 19 14.27 -10.86 -7.70
N LYS A 20 14.43 -10.54 -8.98
CA LYS A 20 13.42 -9.83 -9.78
C LYS A 20 12.02 -10.44 -9.67
N ASP A 21 11.90 -11.77 -9.82
CA ASP A 21 10.59 -12.43 -9.75
C ASP A 21 9.95 -12.30 -8.36
N SER A 22 10.77 -12.41 -7.29
CA SER A 22 10.27 -12.21 -5.93
C SER A 22 9.83 -10.76 -5.69
N TYR A 23 10.50 -9.79 -6.32
CA TYR A 23 10.15 -8.38 -6.26
C TYR A 23 8.81 -8.09 -6.95
N VAL A 24 8.61 -8.55 -8.19
CA VAL A 24 7.35 -8.33 -8.93
C VAL A 24 6.18 -8.94 -8.15
N LYS A 25 6.35 -10.17 -7.66
CA LYS A 25 5.35 -10.83 -6.82
C LYS A 25 5.09 -10.08 -5.52
N GLU A 26 6.13 -9.59 -4.84
CA GLU A 26 5.99 -8.83 -3.59
C GLU A 26 5.21 -7.52 -3.81
N PHE A 27 5.45 -6.82 -4.92
CA PHE A 27 4.69 -5.62 -5.25
C PHE A 27 3.22 -5.96 -5.53
N SER A 28 2.98 -7.02 -6.30
CA SER A 28 1.63 -7.51 -6.61
C SER A 28 0.85 -7.89 -5.34
N ASP A 29 1.42 -8.78 -4.51
CA ASP A 29 0.84 -9.22 -3.23
C ASP A 29 0.55 -8.03 -2.29
N PHE A 30 1.43 -7.02 -2.28
CA PHE A 30 1.24 -5.82 -1.47
C PHE A 30 0.03 -5.01 -1.94
N VAL A 31 -0.10 -4.73 -3.24
CA VAL A 31 -1.22 -3.95 -3.77
C VAL A 31 -2.54 -4.70 -3.63
N ASP A 32 -2.57 -6.01 -3.90
CA ASP A 32 -3.74 -6.86 -3.71
C ASP A 32 -4.23 -6.83 -2.26
N LYS A 33 -3.29 -6.91 -1.31
CA LYS A 33 -3.62 -6.80 0.11
C LYS A 33 -4.21 -5.43 0.45
N VAL A 34 -3.63 -4.34 -0.06
CA VAL A 34 -4.15 -3.00 0.16
C VAL A 34 -5.55 -2.89 -0.46
N GLU A 35 -5.78 -3.41 -1.66
CA GLU A 35 -7.10 -3.38 -2.30
C GLU A 35 -8.17 -4.09 -1.45
N MET A 36 -7.83 -5.26 -0.90
CA MET A 36 -8.73 -6.04 -0.03
C MET A 36 -9.03 -5.34 1.30
N GLU A 37 -8.04 -4.69 1.90
CA GLU A 37 -8.13 -4.17 3.28
C GLU A 37 -8.35 -2.65 3.35
N ALA A 38 -8.24 -1.90 2.24
CA ALA A 38 -8.27 -0.43 2.20
C ALA A 38 -9.56 0.18 2.77
N ALA A 39 -10.67 -0.56 2.79
CA ALA A 39 -11.93 -0.10 3.38
C ALA A 39 -11.82 0.11 4.90
N ASP A 40 -10.96 -0.65 5.57
CA ASP A 40 -10.79 -0.67 7.03
C ASP A 40 -9.50 0.02 7.48
N TYR A 41 -8.69 0.52 6.54
CA TYR A 41 -7.43 1.19 6.86
C TYR A 41 -7.66 2.48 7.65
N THR A 42 -6.91 2.61 8.74
CA THR A 42 -6.75 3.88 9.45
C THR A 42 -5.66 4.74 8.80
N ASP A 43 -5.57 6.02 9.19
CA ASP A 43 -4.44 6.89 8.80
C ASP A 43 -3.07 6.26 9.08
N LYS A 44 -2.96 5.50 10.17
CA LYS A 44 -1.72 4.81 10.55
C LYS A 44 -1.39 3.67 9.61
N ASP A 45 -2.41 2.95 9.13
CA ASP A 45 -2.23 1.85 8.17
C ASP A 45 -1.87 2.40 6.79
N TRP A 46 -2.51 3.50 6.37
CA TRP A 46 -2.13 4.22 5.16
C TRP A 46 -0.68 4.70 5.20
N LYS A 47 -0.21 5.28 6.32
CA LYS A 47 1.21 5.67 6.46
C LYS A 47 2.17 4.50 6.32
N LYS A 48 1.83 3.32 6.87
CA LYS A 48 2.67 2.11 6.71
C LYS A 48 2.64 1.61 5.27
N ALA A 49 1.48 1.61 4.64
CA ALA A 49 1.33 1.24 3.24
C ALA A 49 2.12 2.19 2.33
N ASP A 50 2.08 3.50 2.59
CA ASP A 50 2.84 4.51 1.83
C ASP A 50 4.35 4.26 1.94
N LEU A 51 4.86 3.92 3.13
CA LEU A 51 6.28 3.57 3.32
C LEU A 51 6.67 2.33 2.52
N LYS A 52 5.86 1.27 2.57
CA LYS A 52 6.15 0.03 1.83
C LYS A 52 6.02 0.23 0.31
N PHE A 53 5.01 0.98 -0.13
CA PHE A 53 4.83 1.36 -1.53
C PHE A 53 6.02 2.18 -2.03
N SER A 54 6.50 3.16 -1.24
CA SER A 54 7.68 3.96 -1.59
C SER A 54 8.90 3.07 -1.80
N ASP A 55 9.15 2.12 -0.91
CA ASP A 55 10.29 1.19 -1.03
C ASP A 55 10.20 0.30 -2.29
N LEU A 56 9.01 -0.25 -2.57
CA LEU A 56 8.73 -1.09 -3.75
C LEU A 56 8.82 -0.31 -5.07
N SER A 57 8.33 0.93 -5.09
CA SER A 57 8.27 1.77 -6.30
C SER A 57 9.54 2.54 -6.60
N THR A 58 10.46 2.67 -5.63
CA THR A 58 11.71 3.42 -5.79
C THR A 58 12.93 2.53 -5.62
N ASN A 59 13.27 2.15 -4.39
CA ASN A 59 14.49 1.41 -4.07
C ASN A 59 14.55 0.05 -4.78
N LEU A 60 13.47 -0.74 -4.67
CA LEU A 60 13.43 -2.07 -5.26
C LEU A 60 13.25 -2.03 -6.77
N TYR A 61 12.46 -1.08 -7.29
CA TYR A 61 12.38 -0.85 -8.72
C TYR A 61 13.75 -0.53 -9.32
N ALA A 62 14.47 0.45 -8.76
CA ALA A 62 15.80 0.84 -9.24
C ALA A 62 16.82 -0.31 -9.20
N LYS A 63 16.69 -1.22 -8.23
CA LYS A 63 17.54 -2.41 -8.12
C LYS A 63 17.32 -3.42 -9.24
N PHE A 64 16.09 -3.60 -9.71
CA PHE A 64 15.72 -4.64 -10.67
C PHE A 64 15.33 -4.11 -12.05
N GLU A 65 15.30 -2.79 -12.27
CA GLU A 65 14.81 -2.15 -13.49
C GLU A 65 15.45 -2.70 -14.77
N GLU A 66 16.75 -2.99 -14.73
CA GLU A 66 17.49 -3.54 -15.88
C GLU A 66 17.14 -5.02 -16.14
N GLU A 67 16.71 -5.77 -15.12
CA GLU A 67 16.31 -7.18 -15.23
C GLU A 67 14.84 -7.35 -15.65
N LEU A 68 14.01 -6.32 -15.46
CA LEU A 68 12.58 -6.35 -15.82
C LEU A 68 12.38 -6.30 -17.34
N ASN A 69 11.56 -7.21 -17.85
CA ASN A 69 11.08 -7.15 -19.23
C ASN A 69 9.93 -6.13 -19.38
N ALA A 70 9.47 -5.90 -20.62
CA ALA A 70 8.43 -4.92 -20.91
C ALA A 70 7.08 -5.24 -20.23
N ASP A 71 6.70 -6.51 -20.17
CA ASP A 71 5.45 -6.95 -19.55
C ASP A 71 5.50 -6.75 -18.02
N GLU A 72 6.64 -7.06 -17.41
CA GLU A 72 6.87 -6.85 -15.98
C GLU A 72 6.88 -5.36 -15.62
N LYS A 73 7.50 -4.51 -16.45
CA LYS A 73 7.44 -3.05 -16.26
C LYS A 73 6.01 -2.53 -16.38
N ALA A 74 5.24 -3.04 -17.35
CA ALA A 74 3.83 -2.70 -17.49
C ALA A 74 3.00 -3.14 -16.28
N GLU A 75 3.30 -4.32 -15.72
CA GLU A 75 2.68 -4.79 -14.47
C GLU A 75 3.01 -3.85 -13.30
N ILE A 76 4.27 -3.47 -13.11
CA ILE A 76 4.66 -2.51 -12.07
C ILE A 76 3.93 -1.17 -12.24
N ILE A 77 3.84 -0.63 -13.46
CA ILE A 77 3.10 0.62 -13.74
C ILE A 77 1.62 0.46 -13.39
N LYS A 78 1.01 -0.68 -13.74
CA LYS A 78 -0.38 -0.97 -13.38
C LYS A 78 -0.55 -1.01 -11.86
N LEU A 79 0.35 -1.67 -11.13
CA LEU A 79 0.33 -1.74 -9.67
C LEU A 79 0.46 -0.35 -9.02
N GLN A 80 1.34 0.51 -9.54
CA GLN A 80 1.46 1.91 -9.12
C GLN A 80 0.16 2.70 -9.33
N ALA A 81 -0.46 2.55 -10.51
CA ALA A 81 -1.73 3.19 -10.83
C ALA A 81 -2.88 2.69 -9.94
N THR A 82 -2.96 1.37 -9.70
CA THR A 82 -3.95 0.77 -8.80
C THR A 82 -3.82 1.34 -7.39
N TYR A 83 -2.61 1.38 -6.84
CA TYR A 83 -2.37 1.94 -5.50
C TYR A 83 -2.79 3.42 -5.40
N ALA A 84 -2.43 4.24 -6.40
CA ALA A 84 -2.85 5.64 -6.46
C ALA A 84 -4.38 5.78 -6.52
N GLY A 85 -5.05 4.92 -7.29
CA GLY A 85 -6.52 4.86 -7.37
C GLY A 85 -7.16 4.49 -6.03
N LEU A 86 -6.59 3.56 -5.28
CA LEU A 86 -7.06 3.18 -3.94
C LEU A 86 -6.94 4.35 -2.96
N LYS A 87 -5.80 5.05 -2.96
CA LYS A 87 -5.58 6.27 -2.15
C LYS A 87 -6.59 7.36 -2.48
N MET A 88 -6.86 7.61 -3.76
CA MET A 88 -7.86 8.59 -4.18
C MET A 88 -9.27 8.22 -3.67
N LYS A 89 -9.67 6.95 -3.81
CA LYS A 89 -10.95 6.44 -3.27
C LYS A 89 -11.05 6.61 -1.76
N ALA A 90 -9.98 6.35 -1.02
CA ALA A 90 -9.93 6.53 0.44
C ALA A 90 -10.10 8.01 0.81
N GLY A 91 -9.35 8.91 0.16
CA GLY A 91 -9.44 10.36 0.42
C GLY A 91 -10.83 10.94 0.14
N VAL A 92 -11.52 10.48 -0.92
CA VAL A 92 -12.90 10.89 -1.21
C VAL A 92 -13.87 10.43 -0.11
N LYS A 93 -13.74 9.19 0.37
CA LYS A 93 -14.57 8.67 1.48
C LYS A 93 -14.37 9.47 2.77
N ASP A 94 -13.12 9.86 3.08
CA ASP A 94 -12.83 10.65 4.27
C ASP A 94 -13.34 12.08 4.17
N ALA A 95 -13.24 12.70 2.99
CA ALA A 95 -13.81 14.02 2.73
C ALA A 95 -15.34 14.01 2.88
N ALA A 96 -16.02 13.03 2.28
CA ALA A 96 -17.47 12.88 2.39
C ALA A 96 -17.93 12.74 3.85
N LYS A 97 -17.28 11.85 4.63
CA LYS A 97 -17.58 11.69 6.07
C LYS A 97 -17.37 12.97 6.87
N LYS A 98 -16.38 13.79 6.53
CA LYS A 98 -16.15 15.09 7.20
C LYS A 98 -17.22 16.10 6.85
N VAL A 99 -17.65 16.17 5.58
CA VAL A 99 -18.74 17.04 5.15
C VAL A 99 -20.06 16.64 5.83
N ASP A 100 -20.39 15.35 5.87
CA ASP A 100 -21.60 14.86 6.54
C ASP A 100 -21.62 15.23 8.03
N LYS A 101 -20.52 14.98 8.75
CA LYS A 101 -20.40 15.37 10.17
C LYS A 101 -20.52 16.88 10.38
N PHE A 102 -19.95 17.68 9.48
CA PHE A 102 -20.04 19.14 9.56
C PHE A 102 -21.49 19.63 9.35
N LEU A 103 -22.20 19.05 8.39
CA LEU A 103 -23.61 19.38 8.13
C LEU A 103 -24.53 18.94 9.27
N ASP A 104 -24.28 17.79 9.90
CA ASP A 104 -25.04 17.33 11.06
C ASP A 104 -24.83 18.26 12.27
N GLY A 105 -23.59 18.67 12.55
CA GLY A 105 -23.29 19.62 13.62
C GLY A 105 -23.97 20.99 13.42
N LEU A 106 -24.07 21.47 12.17
CA LEU A 106 -24.81 22.70 11.86
C LEU A 106 -26.32 22.57 12.14
N LYS A 107 -26.92 21.43 11.80
CA LYS A 107 -28.35 21.17 12.07
C LYS A 107 -28.65 21.10 13.55
N GLU A 108 -27.75 20.52 14.34
CA GLU A 108 -27.91 20.40 15.80
C GLU A 108 -27.74 21.74 16.51
N GLY A 109 -26.86 22.62 16.04
CA GLY A 109 -26.61 23.95 16.65
C GLY A 109 -27.66 25.04 16.32
N THR A 110 -28.64 24.75 15.46
CA THR A 110 -29.69 25.71 15.05
C THR A 110 -31.04 25.45 15.77
N LYS A 111 -31.05 24.63 16.82
CA LYS A 111 -32.19 24.48 17.75
C LYS A 111 -31.95 25.27 19.04
#